data_AF-A0A382PDY1-F1
#
_entry.id   AF-A0A382PDY1-F1
#
_cell.length_a   1.000
_cell.length_b   1.000
_cell.length_c   1.000
_cell.angle_alpha   90.00
_cell.angle_beta   90.00
_cell.angle_gamma   90.00
#
_symmetry.space_group_name_H-M   'P 1'
#
loop_
_entity.id
_entity.type
_entity.pdbx_description
1 polymer ?
#
loop_
_entity_poly.entity_id
_entity_poly.type
_entity_poly.pdbx_seq_one_letter_code
_entity_poly.pdbx_strand_id
1 'polypeptide(L)'
;RGIEVVPGDADRPTLIVGAGGGDVQVYDVSSPESPSKIATFETPGRATRLSVDAGHAYVADSDSGVQVVALTNPSAPALVGMFSTPRPARDVSADGALVLVVVGDSEREGDDRHILILQRQ
;
A
#
# COMPACT_ATOMS: atom_id res chain seq x y z
N ARG A 1 2.80 -10.92 -0.50
CA ARG A 1 2.68 -9.85 -1.50
C ARG A 1 1.46 -9.04 -1.11
N GLY A 2 1.50 -7.72 -1.20
CA GLY A 2 0.34 -6.89 -0.84
C GLY A 2 -0.62 -6.84 -2.02
N ILE A 3 -1.72 -7.58 -1.95
CA ILE A 3 -2.85 -7.43 -2.85
C ILE A 3 -4.05 -7.24 -1.94
N GLU A 4 -4.79 -6.14 -2.15
CA GLU A 4 -6.04 -5.89 -1.44
C GLU A 4 -7.16 -5.65 -2.43
N VAL A 5 -8.35 -6.12 -2.03
CA VAL A 5 -9.61 -5.79 -2.71
C VAL A 5 -10.20 -4.60 -1.97
N VAL A 6 -10.48 -3.53 -2.72
CA VAL A 6 -11.17 -2.35 -2.21
C VAL A 6 -12.61 -2.43 -2.73
N PRO A 7 -13.59 -2.74 -1.87
CA PRO A 7 -14.99 -2.81 -2.28
C PRO A 7 -15.46 -1.47 -2.86
N GLY A 8 -16.13 -1.54 -4.00
CA GLY A 8 -16.83 -0.39 -4.57
C GLY A 8 -18.18 -0.14 -3.89
N ASP A 9 -18.85 0.91 -4.34
CA ASP A 9 -20.23 1.24 -3.99
C ASP A 9 -21.02 1.61 -5.26
N ALA A 10 -22.20 2.21 -5.13
CA ALA A 10 -23.02 2.59 -6.29
C ALA A 10 -22.33 3.59 -7.23
N ASP A 11 -21.38 4.39 -6.71
CA ASP A 11 -20.71 5.47 -7.42
C ASP A 11 -19.21 5.17 -7.66
N ARG A 12 -18.66 4.12 -7.05
CA ARG A 12 -17.23 3.78 -7.09
C ARG A 12 -16.98 2.33 -7.52
N PRO A 13 -16.01 2.09 -8.41
CA PRO A 13 -15.68 0.74 -8.86
C PRO A 13 -15.11 -0.11 -7.73
N THR A 14 -15.28 -1.43 -7.83
CA THR A 14 -14.51 -2.37 -7.01
C THR A 14 -13.11 -2.48 -7.59
N LEU A 15 -12.09 -2.33 -6.74
CA LEU A 15 -10.70 -2.30 -7.18
C LEU A 15 -9.90 -3.47 -6.61
N ILE A 16 -8.87 -3.88 -7.36
CA ILE A 16 -7.73 -4.60 -6.81
C ILE A 16 -6.53 -3.66 -6.81
N VAL A 17 -5.90 -3.52 -5.66
CA VAL A 17 -4.68 -2.71 -5.48
C VAL A 17 -3.54 -3.66 -5.11
N GLY A 18 -2.46 -3.63 -5.89
CA GLY A 18 -1.30 -4.51 -5.70
C GLY A 18 0.00 -3.74 -5.57
N ALA A 19 0.89 -4.20 -4.70
CA ALA A 19 2.28 -3.74 -4.61
C ALA A 19 3.24 -4.80 -5.15
N GLY A 20 4.18 -4.38 -6.00
CA GLY A 20 5.29 -5.24 -6.40
C GLY A 20 6.26 -4.57 -7.36
N GLY A 21 7.55 -4.86 -7.19
CA GLY A 21 8.60 -4.48 -8.14
C GLY A 21 9.00 -3.00 -8.12
N GLY A 22 8.46 -2.20 -7.19
CA GLY A 22 8.61 -0.75 -7.15
C GLY A 22 7.34 0.02 -7.52
N ASP A 23 6.23 -0.68 -7.76
CA ASP A 23 5.00 -0.03 -8.22
C ASP A 23 3.80 -0.42 -7.36
N VAL A 24 2.82 0.48 -7.30
CA VAL A 24 1.43 0.20 -6.97
C VAL A 24 0.64 0.11 -8.27
N GLN A 25 -0.11 -0.97 -8.44
CA GLN A 25 -0.99 -1.20 -9.59
C GLN A 25 -2.43 -1.21 -9.13
N VAL A 26 -3.30 -0.53 -9.89
CA VAL A 26 -4.73 -0.45 -9.62
C VAL A 26 -5.49 -1.05 -10.79
N TYR A 27 -6.36 -2.01 -10.49
CA TYR A 27 -7.23 -2.65 -11.45
C TYR A 27 -8.68 -2.38 -11.08
N ASP A 28 -9.49 -1.97 -12.05
CA ASP A 28 -10.95 -2.03 -11.95
C ASP A 28 -11.41 -3.47 -12.20
N VAL A 29 -12.14 -4.02 -11.24
CA VAL A 29 -12.70 -5.37 -11.27
C VAL A 29 -14.21 -5.38 -11.05
N SER A 30 -14.88 -4.26 -11.33
CA SER A 30 -16.33 -4.14 -11.23
C SER A 30 -17.06 -5.15 -12.13
N SER A 31 -16.41 -5.56 -13.23
CA SER A 31 -16.77 -6.72 -14.06
C SER A 31 -15.68 -7.79 -13.87
N PRO A 32 -15.92 -8.85 -13.06
CA PRO A 32 -14.92 -9.90 -12.81
C PRO A 32 -14.48 -10.65 -14.07
N GLU A 33 -15.33 -10.70 -15.09
CA GLU A 33 -15.05 -11.27 -16.42
C GLU A 33 -14.21 -10.35 -17.31
N SER A 34 -14.11 -9.06 -16.99
CA SER A 34 -13.30 -8.09 -17.74
C SER A 34 -12.50 -7.14 -16.83
N PRO A 35 -11.53 -7.65 -16.03
CA PRO A 35 -10.62 -6.81 -15.26
C PRO A 35 -9.81 -5.89 -16.17
N SER A 36 -9.64 -4.63 -15.77
CA SER A 36 -8.81 -3.67 -16.50
C SER A 36 -7.84 -2.95 -15.57
N LYS A 37 -6.57 -2.82 -15.98
CA LYS A 37 -5.60 -2.00 -15.24
C LYS A 37 -5.86 -0.53 -15.55
N ILE A 38 -6.17 0.25 -14.53
CA ILE A 38 -6.52 1.68 -14.67
C ILE A 38 -5.40 2.61 -14.24
N ALA A 39 -4.45 2.13 -13.45
CA ALA A 39 -3.27 2.91 -13.07
C ALA A 39 -2.06 2.05 -12.70
N THR A 40 -0.88 2.64 -12.90
CA THR A 40 0.39 2.23 -12.27
C THR A 40 0.97 3.48 -11.62
N PHE A 41 1.48 3.35 -10.40
CA PHE A 41 2.15 4.42 -9.66
C PHE A 41 3.50 3.90 -9.16
N GLU A 42 4.59 4.52 -9.59
CA GLU A 42 5.94 4.16 -9.16
C GLU A 42 6.22 4.72 -7.75
N THR A 43 6.68 3.86 -6.85
CA THR A 43 7.15 4.26 -5.51
C THR A 43 8.65 4.54 -5.53
N PRO A 44 9.19 5.38 -4.63
CA PRO A 44 10.61 5.69 -4.60
C PRO A 44 11.52 4.48 -4.34
N GLY A 45 11.03 3.47 -3.63
CA GLY A 45 11.74 2.25 -3.30
C GLY A 45 11.11 0.99 -3.90
N ARG A 46 11.35 -0.13 -3.22
CA ARG A 46 10.78 -1.42 -3.56
C ARG A 46 9.51 -1.66 -2.74
N ALA A 47 8.36 -1.45 -3.37
CA ALA A 47 7.06 -1.80 -2.82
C ALA A 47 6.94 -3.33 -2.61
N THR A 48 6.69 -3.75 -1.36
CA THR A 48 6.63 -5.17 -0.98
C THR A 48 5.28 -5.62 -0.42
N ARG A 49 4.60 -4.72 0.30
CA ARG A 49 3.29 -4.90 0.94
C ARG A 49 2.53 -3.59 0.87
N LEU A 50 1.21 -3.69 0.91
CA LEU A 50 0.33 -2.55 1.07
C LEU A 50 -0.88 -2.94 1.90
N SER A 51 -1.52 -1.93 2.49
CA SER A 51 -2.85 -2.01 3.05
C SER A 51 -3.63 -0.76 2.66
N VAL A 52 -4.91 -0.91 2.31
CA VAL A 52 -5.76 0.20 1.87
C VAL A 52 -6.80 0.50 2.95
N ASP A 53 -6.80 1.73 3.44
CA ASP A 53 -7.82 2.22 4.35
C ASP A 53 -8.26 3.63 3.94
N ALA A 54 -9.58 3.88 4.02
CA ALA A 54 -10.18 5.19 3.79
C ALA A 54 -9.66 5.92 2.53
N GLY A 55 -9.51 5.18 1.41
CA GLY A 55 -9.06 5.74 0.13
C GLY A 55 -7.55 6.02 0.04
N HIS A 56 -6.74 5.50 0.96
CA HIS A 56 -5.28 5.62 0.94
C HIS A 56 -4.65 4.24 0.97
N ALA A 57 -3.69 4.00 0.07
CA ALA A 57 -2.79 2.85 0.16
C ALA A 57 -1.56 3.23 0.97
N TYR A 58 -1.32 2.51 2.06
CA TYR A 58 -0.08 2.55 2.83
C TYR A 58 0.82 1.46 2.29
N VAL A 59 1.99 1.84 1.77
CA VAL A 59 2.86 0.93 1.03
C VAL A 59 4.17 0.78 1.78
N ALA A 60 4.50 -0.44 2.19
CA ALA A 60 5.81 -0.77 2.74
C ALA A 60 6.83 -0.79 1.60
N ASP A 61 7.71 0.21 1.58
CA ASP A 61 8.57 0.55 0.45
C ASP A 61 10.07 0.36 0.75
N SER A 62 10.38 -0.69 1.52
CA SER A 62 11.74 -1.04 1.93
C SER A 62 12.46 0.15 2.61
N ASP A 63 13.64 0.53 2.14
CA ASP A 63 14.47 1.61 2.71
C ASP A 63 13.82 3.00 2.62
N SER A 64 12.81 3.16 1.75
CA SER A 64 12.05 4.41 1.63
C SER A 64 10.99 4.58 2.72
N GLY A 65 10.82 3.59 3.61
CA GLY A 65 9.83 3.60 4.68
C GLY A 65 8.43 3.26 4.20
N VAL A 66 7.41 3.95 4.71
CA VAL A 66 6.01 3.74 4.29
C VAL A 66 5.54 4.92 3.46
N GLN A 67 5.12 4.66 2.22
CA GLN A 67 4.52 5.67 1.34
C GLN A 67 3.00 5.70 1.53
N VAL A 68 2.41 6.89 1.51
CA VAL A 68 0.95 7.07 1.57
C VAL A 68 0.48 7.57 0.21
N VAL A 69 -0.18 6.68 -0.53
CA VAL A 69 -0.69 6.95 -1.88
C VAL A 69 -2.20 7.14 -1.80
N ALA A 70 -2.69 8.32 -2.18
CA ALA A 70 -4.12 8.59 -2.30
C ALA A 70 -4.70 7.86 -3.52
N LEU A 71 -5.85 7.23 -3.31
CA LEU A 71 -6.65 6.51 -4.31
C LEU A 71 -8.05 7.12 -4.45
N THR A 72 -8.23 8.39 -4.07
CA THR A 72 -9.51 9.12 -4.22
C THR A 72 -9.92 9.25 -5.69
N ASN A 73 -8.96 9.41 -6.60
CA ASN A 73 -9.12 9.13 -8.02
C ASN A 73 -8.28 7.89 -8.38
N PRO A 74 -8.89 6.69 -8.50
CA PRO A 74 -8.17 5.45 -8.76
C PRO A 74 -7.39 5.42 -10.08
N SER A 75 -7.79 6.25 -11.07
CA SER A 75 -7.10 6.38 -12.36
C SER A 75 -5.88 7.30 -12.32
N ALA A 76 -5.73 8.09 -11.23
CA ALA A 76 -4.62 9.00 -11.02
C ALA A 76 -4.17 8.97 -9.55
N PRO A 77 -3.54 7.88 -9.09
CA PRO A 77 -2.96 7.81 -7.75
C PRO A 77 -1.92 8.90 -7.53
N ALA A 78 -1.81 9.38 -6.30
CA ALA A 78 -0.86 10.43 -5.95
C ALA A 78 -0.19 10.18 -4.60
N LEU A 79 1.12 10.41 -4.49
CA LEU A 79 1.82 10.41 -3.21
C LEU A 79 1.38 11.63 -2.39
N VAL A 80 0.76 11.40 -1.25
CA VAL A 80 0.24 12.46 -0.36
C VAL A 80 0.99 12.53 0.97
N GLY A 81 1.87 11.58 1.26
CA GLY A 81 2.70 11.60 2.45
C GLY A 81 3.62 10.39 2.56
N MET A 82 4.43 10.39 3.61
CA MET A 82 5.27 9.26 3.96
C MET A 82 5.50 9.19 5.46
N PHE A 83 5.81 8.00 5.95
CA PHE A 83 6.39 7.77 7.27
C PHE A 83 7.81 7.25 7.10
N SER A 84 8.79 8.04 7.55
CA SER A 84 10.16 7.56 7.67
C SER A 84 10.23 6.48 8.76
N THR A 85 10.85 5.36 8.44
CA THR A 85 11.10 4.28 9.38
C THR A 85 12.59 4.16 9.68
N PRO A 86 12.99 3.78 10.92
CA PRO A 86 14.40 3.63 11.30
C PRO A 86 15.09 2.44 10.61
N ARG A 87 14.30 1.53 10.02
CA ARG A 87 14.72 0.33 9.31
C ARG A 87 13.77 0.05 8.15
N PRO A 88 14.14 -0.81 7.19
CA PRO A 88 13.32 -1.05 6.01
C PRO A 88 11.92 -1.52 6.39
N ALA A 89 10.90 -0.92 5.78
CA ALA A 89 9.51 -1.32 5.95
C ALA A 89 9.25 -2.63 5.17
N ARG A 90 8.70 -3.64 5.86
CA ARG A 90 8.50 -4.99 5.32
C ARG A 90 7.04 -5.38 5.20
N ASP A 91 6.23 -4.93 6.15
CA ASP A 91 4.79 -5.17 6.15
C ASP A 91 4.05 -3.97 6.73
N VAL A 92 2.79 -3.82 6.35
CA VAL A 92 1.95 -2.73 6.80
C VAL A 92 0.50 -3.19 6.91
N SER A 93 -0.17 -2.73 7.97
CA SER A 93 -1.61 -2.88 8.14
C SER A 93 -2.19 -1.55 8.60
N ALA A 94 -3.24 -1.09 7.94
CA ALA A 94 -3.92 0.15 8.28
C ALA A 94 -5.34 -0.16 8.77
N ASP A 95 -5.73 0.49 9.87
CA ASP A 95 -7.09 0.41 10.41
C ASP A 95 -7.46 1.78 11.02
N GLY A 96 -8.24 2.54 10.26
CA GLY A 96 -8.67 3.88 10.61
C GLY A 96 -7.51 4.84 10.91
N ALA A 97 -7.28 5.12 12.19
CA ALA A 97 -6.25 6.06 12.63
C ALA A 97 -4.87 5.41 12.83
N LEU A 98 -4.79 4.08 12.86
CA LEU A 98 -3.56 3.35 13.14
C LEU A 98 -2.96 2.77 11.86
N VAL A 99 -1.64 2.87 11.76
CA VAL A 99 -0.84 2.16 10.76
C VAL A 99 0.24 1.39 11.50
N LEU A 100 0.15 0.06 11.43
CA LEU A 100 1.12 -0.86 12.02
C LEU A 100 2.15 -1.23 10.96
N VAL A 101 3.43 -1.10 11.28
CA VAL A 101 4.52 -1.36 10.32
C VAL A 101 5.50 -2.33 10.91
N VAL A 102 5.77 -3.43 10.20
CA VAL A 102 6.88 -4.31 10.52
C VAL A 102 8.13 -3.77 9.86
N VAL A 103 9.17 -3.51 10.65
CA VAL A 103 10.48 -3.06 10.16
C VAL A 103 11.58 -4.08 10.46
N GLY A 104 12.57 -4.19 9.57
CA GLY A 104 13.72 -5.09 9.77
C GLY A 104 14.72 -5.11 8.62
N ASP A 105 15.97 -5.40 8.92
CA ASP A 105 17.10 -5.26 8.00
C ASP A 105 17.15 -6.36 6.94
N SER A 106 16.66 -7.57 7.24
CA SER A 106 16.53 -8.62 6.24
C SER A 106 15.18 -9.35 6.25
N GLU A 107 14.91 -10.02 5.13
CA GLU A 107 13.74 -10.90 4.99
C GLU A 107 13.98 -12.29 5.57
N ARG A 108 15.19 -12.59 6.08
CA ARG A 108 15.51 -13.89 6.68
C ARG A 108 14.74 -14.08 7.99
N GLU A 109 14.35 -15.33 8.24
CA GLU A 109 13.74 -15.75 9.48
C GLU A 109 14.79 -15.72 10.60
N GLY A 110 14.49 -15.07 11.73
CA GLY A 110 15.39 -14.91 12.87
C GLY A 110 16.03 -13.52 13.05
N ASP A 111 15.84 -12.59 12.11
CA ASP A 111 16.26 -11.20 12.28
C ASP A 111 15.32 -10.42 13.21
N ASP A 112 15.87 -9.50 14.00
CA ASP A 112 15.13 -8.61 14.91
C ASP A 112 14.12 -7.76 14.12
N ARG A 113 12.87 -8.19 14.08
CA ARG A 113 11.76 -7.41 13.52
C ARG A 113 10.99 -6.72 14.62
N HIS A 114 10.62 -5.47 14.37
CA HIS A 114 9.88 -4.66 15.31
C HIS A 114 8.62 -4.12 14.65
N ILE A 115 7.58 -3.95 15.46
CA ILE A 115 6.36 -3.28 15.05
C ILE A 115 6.48 -1.82 15.46
N LEU A 116 6.28 -0.92 14.51
CA LEU A 116 6.04 0.49 14.75
C LEU A 116 4.53 0.72 14.71
N ILE A 117 4.04 1.54 15.63
CA ILE A 117 2.66 2.02 15.65
C ILE A 117 2.71 3.47 15.24
N LEU A 118 2.13 3.77 14.08
CA LEU A 118 2.05 5.10 13.51
C LEU A 118 0.60 5.59 13.57
N GLN A 119 0.42 6.90 13.66
CA GLN A 119 -0.91 7.52 13.66
C GLN A 119 -1.09 8.37 12.42
N ARG A 120 -2.24 8.19 11.75
CA ARG A 120 -2.68 9.09 10.69
C ARG A 120 -2.98 10.47 11.32
N GLN A 121 -2.34 11.51 10.79
CA GLN A 121 -2.64 12.90 11.18
C GLN A 121 -3.95 13.37 10.55
#